data_AF-A0AA90PVV9-F1
#
_entry.id   AF-A0AA90PVV9-F1
#
_cell.length_a   1.000
_cell.length_b   1.000
_cell.length_c   1.000
_cell.angle_alpha   90.00
_cell.angle_beta   90.00
_cell.angle_gamma   90.00
#
_symmetry.space_group_name_H-M   'P 1'
#
loop_
_entity.id
_entity.type
_entity.pdbx_description
1 polymer ?
#
loop_
_entity_poly.entity_id
_entity_poly.type
_entity_poly.pdbx_seq_one_letter_code
_entity_poly.pdbx_strand_id
1 'polypeptide(L)'
;MAQALPVRAIPYLRAVNVFTYHEIQREDHDLLDDYGTISGAYATGSASATSAPTGMHVEAHVNSLPSSLAAHAHTAQSLYFTLSPSTRLLFSAQADAFLDEDGIDRASSNARMSGQLFSTINGVSGFSEFHTGFDSNEGNGSRLLEGALSSGAAVATGTLYASTMISLAHDGATPTSPVPEPATYGMLAAGLLVIGAARRKARKA
;
A
#
# COMPACT_ATOMS: atom_id res chain seq x y z
N MET A 1 7.53 16.88 43.93
CA MET A 1 6.43 16.34 43.08
C MET A 1 7.04 16.04 41.72
N ALA A 2 7.03 14.78 41.28
CA ALA A 2 7.48 14.42 39.94
C ALA A 2 6.29 14.46 38.98
N GLN A 3 6.40 15.16 37.85
CA GLN A 3 5.42 15.09 36.78
C GLN A 3 5.62 13.78 36.02
N ALA A 4 4.60 12.93 35.97
CA ALA A 4 4.59 11.78 35.09
C ALA A 4 4.39 12.27 33.64
N LEU A 5 5.28 11.89 32.74
CA LEU A 5 5.10 12.13 31.30
C LEU A 5 3.96 11.24 30.77
N PRO A 6 3.11 11.76 29.88
CA PRO A 6 2.06 10.95 29.26
C PRO A 6 2.69 9.93 28.30
N VAL A 7 2.55 8.65 28.62
CA VAL A 7 2.83 7.56 27.68
C VAL A 7 1.76 7.63 26.58
N ARG A 8 2.11 8.19 25.41
CA ARG A 8 1.30 8.03 24.20
C ARG A 8 1.27 6.54 23.85
N ALA A 9 0.08 6.00 23.65
CA ALA A 9 -0.08 4.64 23.14
C ALA A 9 0.46 4.59 21.70
N ILE A 10 1.29 3.58 21.42
CA ILE A 10 1.85 3.32 20.10
C ILE A 10 0.76 2.60 19.28
N PRO A 11 0.51 2.98 18.01
CA PRO A 11 -0.47 2.30 17.16
C PRO A 11 0.00 0.89 16.78
N TYR A 12 -0.96 -0.02 16.59
CA TYR A 12 -0.73 -1.42 16.19
C TYR A 12 -1.56 -1.74 14.94
N LEU A 13 -0.97 -2.43 13.96
CA LEU A 13 -1.61 -2.86 12.71
C LEU A 13 -1.94 -4.36 12.76
N ARG A 14 -3.11 -4.79 12.24
CA ARG A 14 -3.52 -6.22 12.22
C ARG A 14 -4.52 -6.53 11.09
N ALA A 15 -4.30 -7.63 10.36
CA ALA A 15 -5.21 -8.20 9.34
C ALA A 15 -5.18 -9.75 9.37
N VAL A 16 -6.24 -10.44 8.91
CA VAL A 16 -6.45 -11.92 9.10
C VAL A 16 -7.30 -12.55 7.96
N ASN A 17 -7.06 -13.84 7.54
CA ASN A 17 -7.82 -14.79 6.62
C ASN A 17 -7.29 -15.04 5.16
N VAL A 18 -7.44 -16.18 4.41
CA VAL A 18 -7.18 -17.67 4.57
C VAL A 18 -6.92 -18.36 3.16
N PHE A 19 -6.06 -19.41 3.06
CA PHE A 19 -5.88 -20.51 2.04
C PHE A 19 -4.88 -20.41 0.84
N THR A 20 -4.25 -21.56 0.43
CA THR A 20 -2.82 -21.64 -0.05
C THR A 20 -2.36 -22.72 -1.08
N TYR A 21 -1.37 -22.42 -1.96
CA TYR A 21 -0.16 -23.21 -2.35
C TYR A 21 0.92 -22.37 -3.14
N HIS A 22 2.20 -22.79 -3.18
CA HIS A 22 3.41 -21.98 -3.56
C HIS A 22 3.82 -21.90 -5.06
N GLU A 23 4.81 -21.03 -5.42
CA GLU A 23 6.14 -21.39 -6.02
C GLU A 23 7.04 -20.19 -6.53
N ILE A 24 8.38 -20.22 -6.26
CA ILE A 24 9.58 -19.67 -7.01
C ILE A 24 10.17 -18.21 -6.90
N GLN A 25 11.45 -18.17 -6.47
CA GLN A 25 12.69 -17.41 -6.86
C GLN A 25 12.96 -15.89 -6.63
N ARG A 26 14.28 -15.56 -6.60
CA ARG A 26 14.99 -14.56 -5.78
C ARG A 26 16.17 -13.88 -6.52
N GLU A 27 16.40 -12.59 -6.24
CA GLU A 27 17.73 -11.94 -6.14
C GLU A 27 17.69 -10.98 -4.93
N ASP A 28 18.58 -11.16 -3.93
CA ASP A 28 18.75 -10.38 -2.68
C ASP A 28 17.50 -9.91 -1.89
N HIS A 29 16.35 -10.54 -2.11
CA HIS A 29 15.20 -10.51 -1.20
C HIS A 29 15.20 -11.76 -0.32
N ASP A 30 14.98 -11.62 0.98
CA ASP A 30 14.60 -12.77 1.81
C ASP A 30 13.14 -13.10 1.48
N LEU A 31 12.97 -14.17 0.69
CA LEU A 31 11.70 -14.74 0.29
C LEU A 31 11.50 -16.03 1.06
N LEU A 32 10.27 -16.25 1.52
CA LEU A 32 9.86 -17.48 2.19
C LEU A 32 9.07 -18.28 1.16
N ASP A 33 9.59 -19.44 0.78
CA ASP A 33 8.91 -20.33 -0.18
C ASP A 33 7.61 -20.90 0.42
N ASP A 34 7.49 -20.94 1.75
CA ASP A 34 6.36 -21.48 2.52
C ASP A 34 5.82 -20.42 3.52
N TYR A 35 4.89 -20.82 4.39
CA TYR A 35 4.39 -20.03 5.50
C TYR A 35 5.48 -19.63 6.50
N GLY A 36 5.24 -18.49 7.15
CA GLY A 36 6.04 -17.96 8.23
C GLY A 36 6.16 -16.45 8.11
N THR A 37 7.17 -15.91 8.78
CA THR A 37 7.37 -14.46 8.90
C THR A 37 8.78 -14.10 8.46
N ILE A 38 8.87 -13.16 7.52
CA ILE A 38 10.08 -12.39 7.26
C ILE A 38 9.95 -11.08 8.03
N SER A 39 11.01 -10.67 8.74
CA SER A 39 11.05 -9.38 9.41
C SER A 39 12.43 -8.75 9.29
N GLY A 40 12.47 -7.46 9.01
CA GLY A 40 13.67 -6.64 8.96
C GLY A 40 13.60 -5.52 9.98
N ALA A 41 14.65 -5.38 10.79
CA ALA A 41 14.84 -4.24 11.68
C ALA A 41 15.93 -3.34 11.11
N TYR A 42 15.65 -2.05 11.05
CA TYR A 42 16.51 -1.02 10.46
C TYR A 42 16.75 0.10 11.46
N ALA A 43 17.75 0.96 11.22
CA ALA A 43 18.07 2.07 12.12
C ALA A 43 16.91 3.04 12.35
N THR A 44 15.98 3.13 11.39
CA THR A 44 14.85 4.08 11.37
C THR A 44 13.49 3.44 11.69
N GLY A 45 13.39 2.12 11.78
CA GLY A 45 12.10 1.42 11.76
C GLY A 45 12.20 -0.09 11.61
N SER A 46 11.08 -0.74 11.33
CA SER A 46 10.99 -2.17 11.08
C SER A 46 9.90 -2.49 10.07
N ALA A 47 10.05 -3.60 9.35
CA ALA A 47 9.01 -4.13 8.48
C ALA A 47 8.87 -5.63 8.69
N SER A 48 7.65 -6.16 8.58
CA SER A 48 7.39 -7.60 8.59
C SER A 48 6.34 -7.99 7.56
N ALA A 49 6.47 -9.20 7.03
CA ALA A 49 5.51 -9.84 6.16
C ALA A 49 5.32 -11.27 6.67
N THR A 50 4.08 -11.63 6.98
CA THR A 50 3.68 -12.96 7.45
C THR A 50 2.68 -13.57 6.50
N SER A 51 3.03 -14.75 5.99
CA SER A 51 2.14 -15.63 5.22
C SER A 51 1.76 -16.82 6.09
N ALA A 52 0.47 -17.12 6.22
CA ALA A 52 -0.05 -18.21 7.02
C ALA A 52 -1.11 -19.00 6.22
N PRO A 53 -1.44 -20.25 6.63
CA PRO A 53 -2.56 -20.99 6.03
C PRO A 53 -3.87 -20.23 6.18
N THR A 54 -3.96 -19.40 7.23
CA THR A 54 -5.11 -18.59 7.60
C THR A 54 -4.92 -17.10 7.32
N GLY A 55 -4.15 -16.76 6.30
CA GLY A 55 -4.12 -15.41 5.72
C GLY A 55 -2.78 -14.72 5.76
N MET A 56 -2.81 -13.43 5.47
CA MET A 56 -1.64 -12.61 5.21
C MET A 56 -1.66 -11.34 6.06
N HIS A 57 -0.49 -10.96 6.56
CA HIS A 57 -0.31 -9.75 7.33
C HIS A 57 1.00 -9.09 6.95
N VAL A 58 0.94 -7.79 6.65
CA VAL A 58 2.11 -6.94 6.46
C VAL A 58 2.05 -5.81 7.46
N GLU A 59 3.22 -5.45 7.99
CA GLU A 59 3.38 -4.33 8.91
C GLU A 59 4.66 -3.57 8.57
N ALA A 60 4.60 -2.25 8.63
CA ALA A 60 5.77 -1.39 8.55
C ALA A 60 5.64 -0.29 9.60
N HIS A 61 6.72 -0.03 10.32
CA HIS A 61 6.78 0.94 11.40
C HIS A 61 8.03 1.80 11.27
N VAL A 62 7.92 3.10 11.56
CA VAL A 62 9.01 4.08 11.46
C VAL A 62 9.15 4.75 12.82
N ASN A 63 10.26 4.47 13.51
CA ASN A 63 10.57 5.05 14.82
C ASN A 63 11.07 6.49 14.71
N SER A 64 11.70 6.84 13.59
CA SER A 64 12.27 8.16 13.32
C SER A 64 12.34 8.41 11.81
N LEU A 65 11.82 9.54 11.36
CA LEU A 65 11.85 9.95 9.95
C LEU A 65 13.29 10.27 9.51
N PRO A 66 13.89 9.51 8.58
CA PRO A 66 15.16 9.88 7.94
C PRO A 66 14.95 11.00 6.91
N SER A 67 16.03 11.54 6.36
CA SER A 67 15.95 12.49 5.22
C SER A 67 15.38 11.88 3.94
N SER A 68 15.28 10.55 3.85
CA SER A 68 14.58 9.84 2.79
C SER A 68 14.21 8.43 3.26
N LEU A 69 12.96 8.03 3.05
CA LEU A 69 12.43 6.71 3.37
C LEU A 69 11.76 6.11 2.14
N ALA A 70 12.05 4.84 1.88
CA ALA A 70 11.26 3.99 1.00
C ALA A 70 11.19 2.60 1.66
N ALA A 71 10.10 2.30 2.34
CA ALA A 71 9.87 1.02 3.01
C ALA A 71 8.68 0.31 2.37
N HIS A 72 8.88 -0.95 2.01
CA HIS A 72 7.85 -1.78 1.40
C HIS A 72 7.84 -3.14 2.10
N ALA A 73 6.66 -3.63 2.47
CA ALA A 73 6.46 -5.02 2.84
C ALA A 73 5.33 -5.59 1.99
N HIS A 74 5.53 -6.79 1.47
CA HIS A 74 4.61 -7.48 0.57
C HIS A 74 4.61 -8.97 0.91
N THR A 75 3.43 -9.56 0.90
CA THR A 75 3.26 -11.01 0.90
C THR A 75 2.22 -11.38 -0.14
N ALA A 76 2.42 -12.53 -0.79
CA ALA A 76 1.48 -13.08 -1.76
C ALA A 76 1.32 -14.57 -1.54
N GLN A 77 0.20 -15.08 -2.01
CA GLN A 77 -0.20 -16.47 -1.88
C GLN A 77 -0.97 -16.86 -3.13
N SER A 78 -0.48 -17.88 -3.84
CA SER A 78 -1.29 -18.58 -4.84
C SER A 78 -2.08 -19.71 -4.16
N LEU A 79 -2.99 -20.35 -4.89
CA LEU A 79 -3.62 -21.63 -4.57
C LEU A 79 -4.08 -22.27 -5.87
N TYR A 80 -3.60 -23.47 -6.17
CA TYR A 80 -3.99 -24.23 -7.35
C TYR A 80 -5.09 -25.23 -7.02
N PHE A 81 -6.09 -25.36 -7.89
CA PHE A 81 -7.21 -26.27 -7.68
C PHE A 81 -7.74 -26.85 -8.99
N THR A 82 -8.45 -27.97 -8.89
CA THR A 82 -9.19 -28.59 -9.99
C THR A 82 -10.65 -28.74 -9.60
N LEU A 83 -11.56 -28.33 -10.48
CA LEU A 83 -13.00 -28.44 -10.31
C LEU A 83 -13.54 -29.58 -11.16
N SER A 84 -14.41 -30.40 -10.56
CA SER A 84 -15.34 -31.26 -11.28
C SER A 84 -16.26 -30.45 -12.21
N PRO A 85 -16.91 -31.07 -13.21
CA PRO A 85 -17.99 -30.43 -13.96
C PRO A 85 -19.09 -29.87 -13.04
N SER A 86 -19.82 -28.86 -13.54
CA SER A 86 -20.96 -28.20 -12.89
C SER A 86 -20.69 -27.69 -11.48
N THR A 87 -19.43 -27.31 -11.19
CA THR A 87 -18.97 -26.92 -9.86
C THR A 87 -18.67 -25.43 -9.83
N ARG A 88 -19.18 -24.74 -8.81
CA ARG A 88 -18.92 -23.32 -8.56
C ARG A 88 -18.16 -23.15 -7.25
N LEU A 89 -17.06 -22.42 -7.27
CA LEU A 89 -16.40 -21.92 -6.07
C LEU A 89 -16.79 -20.46 -5.82
N LEU A 90 -16.88 -20.12 -4.54
CA LEU A 90 -16.96 -18.76 -4.02
C LEU A 90 -15.74 -18.54 -3.14
N PHE A 91 -15.09 -17.40 -3.31
CA PHE A 91 -13.94 -16.98 -2.53
C PHE A 91 -14.32 -15.71 -1.78
N SER A 92 -13.97 -15.65 -0.50
CA SER A 92 -14.13 -14.45 0.32
C SER A 92 -12.92 -14.25 1.22
N ALA A 93 -12.49 -13.00 1.36
CA ALA A 93 -11.41 -12.60 2.25
C ALA A 93 -11.77 -11.26 2.89
N GLN A 94 -11.51 -11.12 4.19
CA GLN A 94 -11.67 -9.86 4.90
C GLN A 94 -10.35 -9.09 4.82
N ALA A 95 -10.36 -7.91 4.21
CA ALA A 95 -9.19 -7.05 4.11
C ALA A 95 -9.34 -5.85 5.05
N ASP A 96 -8.42 -5.71 5.99
CA ASP A 96 -8.39 -4.61 6.96
C ASP A 96 -7.05 -3.87 6.83
N ALA A 97 -7.09 -2.54 6.90
CA ALA A 97 -5.91 -1.67 6.84
C ALA A 97 -6.00 -0.57 7.91
N PHE A 98 -4.86 -0.23 8.49
CA PHE A 98 -4.71 0.80 9.51
C PHE A 98 -3.41 1.56 9.19
N LEU A 99 -3.53 2.83 8.83
CA LEU A 99 -2.40 3.69 8.53
C LEU A 99 -2.41 4.91 9.46
N ASP A 100 -1.26 5.14 10.10
CA ASP A 100 -0.96 6.33 10.89
C ASP A 100 0.33 6.93 10.28
N GLU A 101 0.24 8.13 9.73
CA GLU A 101 1.23 8.70 8.81
C GLU A 101 1.87 10.01 9.32
N ASP A 102 2.09 10.13 10.63
CA ASP A 102 2.72 11.29 11.26
C ASP A 102 4.10 11.61 10.64
N GLY A 103 4.12 12.59 9.73
CA GLY A 103 5.30 13.06 8.99
C GLY A 103 5.76 12.19 7.80
N ILE A 104 4.97 11.20 7.39
CA ILE A 104 5.20 10.42 6.16
C ILE A 104 4.50 11.11 4.99
N ASP A 105 5.16 11.32 3.84
CA ASP A 105 4.54 12.03 2.71
C ASP A 105 3.51 11.18 1.94
N ARG A 106 3.72 9.86 1.94
CA ARG A 106 2.83 8.88 1.31
C ARG A 106 2.85 7.57 2.06
N ALA A 107 1.75 7.23 2.73
CA ALA A 107 1.47 5.88 3.16
C ALA A 107 0.44 5.23 2.20
N SER A 108 0.61 3.95 1.89
CA SER A 108 -0.46 3.18 1.24
C SER A 108 -0.42 1.71 1.62
N SER A 109 -1.61 1.11 1.66
CA SER A 109 -1.83 -0.31 1.93
C SER A 109 -2.80 -0.85 0.88
N ASN A 110 -2.47 -1.98 0.29
CA ASN A 110 -3.30 -2.65 -0.70
C ASN A 110 -3.46 -4.14 -0.37
N ALA A 111 -4.69 -4.64 -0.52
CA ALA A 111 -5.04 -6.04 -0.41
C ALA A 111 -5.81 -6.46 -1.66
N ARG A 112 -5.31 -7.44 -2.40
CA ARG A 112 -5.86 -7.89 -3.69
C ARG A 112 -6.17 -9.37 -3.63
N MET A 113 -7.29 -9.77 -4.23
CA MET A 113 -7.66 -11.16 -4.44
C MET A 113 -8.18 -11.31 -5.87
N SER A 114 -7.62 -12.25 -6.62
CA SER A 114 -8.04 -12.57 -7.98
C SER A 114 -8.05 -14.08 -8.17
N GLY A 115 -8.83 -14.55 -9.12
CA GLY A 115 -8.86 -15.97 -9.45
C GLY A 115 -9.09 -16.16 -10.93
N GLN A 116 -8.44 -17.16 -11.49
CA GLN A 116 -8.54 -17.58 -12.89
C GLN A 116 -8.92 -19.05 -12.99
N LEU A 117 -9.67 -19.40 -14.02
CA LEU A 117 -10.13 -20.75 -14.29
C LEU A 117 -10.06 -21.04 -15.79
N PHE A 118 -9.39 -22.13 -16.14
CA PHE A 118 -9.25 -22.66 -17.50
C PHE A 118 -10.03 -23.97 -17.62
N SER A 119 -10.78 -24.13 -18.70
CA SER A 119 -11.51 -25.36 -19.00
C SER A 119 -11.37 -25.72 -20.49
N THR A 120 -11.76 -26.93 -20.87
CA THR A 120 -11.85 -27.32 -22.28
C THR A 120 -13.06 -28.19 -22.49
N ILE A 121 -13.97 -27.75 -23.38
CA ILE A 121 -15.21 -28.44 -23.71
C ILE A 121 -15.16 -28.77 -25.20
N ASN A 122 -15.15 -30.07 -25.55
CA ASN A 122 -15.12 -30.55 -26.94
C ASN A 122 -13.99 -29.92 -27.80
N GLY A 123 -12.82 -29.67 -27.21
CA GLY A 123 -11.68 -29.03 -27.86
C GLY A 123 -11.72 -27.49 -27.90
N VAL A 124 -12.76 -26.86 -27.38
CA VAL A 124 -12.86 -25.40 -27.22
C VAL A 124 -12.38 -25.00 -25.83
N SER A 125 -11.36 -24.14 -25.75
CA SER A 125 -10.86 -23.59 -24.49
C SER A 125 -11.84 -22.58 -23.90
N GLY A 126 -12.11 -22.69 -22.60
CA GLY A 126 -12.86 -21.72 -21.80
C GLY A 126 -11.96 -21.03 -20.79
N PHE A 127 -12.26 -19.75 -20.51
CA PHE A 127 -11.57 -18.95 -19.50
C PHE A 127 -12.60 -18.16 -18.67
N SER A 128 -12.37 -18.05 -17.37
CA SER A 128 -13.17 -17.24 -16.45
C SER A 128 -12.24 -16.67 -15.38
N GLU A 129 -12.44 -15.40 -15.03
CA GLU A 129 -11.65 -14.72 -14.01
C GLU A 129 -12.49 -13.82 -13.11
N PHE A 130 -11.95 -13.46 -11.95
CA PHE A 130 -12.41 -12.33 -11.15
C PHE A 130 -11.22 -11.58 -10.57
N HIS A 131 -11.44 -10.29 -10.31
CA HIS A 131 -10.49 -9.41 -9.65
C HIS A 131 -11.23 -8.57 -8.62
N THR A 132 -10.73 -8.52 -7.39
CA THR A 132 -11.24 -7.67 -6.32
C THR A 132 -10.09 -7.13 -5.49
N GLY A 133 -10.30 -5.98 -4.85
CA GLY A 133 -9.24 -5.31 -4.12
C GLY A 133 -9.73 -4.23 -3.18
N PHE A 134 -8.87 -3.93 -2.22
CA PHE A 134 -8.99 -2.85 -1.26
C PHE A 134 -7.68 -2.07 -1.29
N ASP A 135 -7.77 -0.76 -1.42
CA ASP A 135 -6.65 0.16 -1.38
C ASP A 135 -7.00 1.24 -0.35
N SER A 136 -6.05 1.60 0.50
CA SER A 136 -6.19 2.60 1.55
C SER A 136 -4.89 3.41 1.63
N ASN A 137 -5.01 4.74 1.64
CA ASN A 137 -3.86 5.66 1.72
C ASN A 137 -3.85 6.45 3.04
N GLU A 138 -4.90 6.36 3.85
CA GLU A 138 -5.05 7.12 5.09
C GLU A 138 -5.97 6.36 6.07
N GLY A 139 -5.68 6.47 7.37
CA GLY A 139 -6.55 6.04 8.45
C GLY A 139 -6.89 4.54 8.46
N ASN A 140 -8.08 4.22 8.97
CA ASN A 140 -8.54 2.85 9.15
C ASN A 140 -9.64 2.51 8.14
N GLY A 141 -9.52 1.34 7.49
CA GLY A 141 -10.53 0.86 6.55
C GLY A 141 -10.62 -0.66 6.52
N SER A 142 -11.77 -1.15 6.06
CA SER A 142 -12.13 -2.57 6.10
C SER A 142 -13.05 -2.88 4.92
N ARG A 143 -12.77 -3.98 4.20
CA ARG A 143 -13.53 -4.40 3.02
C ARG A 143 -13.57 -5.92 2.87
N LEU A 144 -14.78 -6.45 2.68
CA LEU A 144 -14.95 -7.82 2.21
C LEU A 144 -14.60 -7.89 0.72
N LEU A 145 -13.61 -8.72 0.38
CA LEU A 145 -13.22 -9.09 -0.97
C LEU A 145 -13.95 -10.38 -1.33
N GLU A 146 -14.72 -10.38 -2.43
CA GLU A 146 -15.46 -11.56 -2.89
C GLU A 146 -15.17 -11.86 -4.37
N GLY A 147 -15.27 -13.14 -4.73
CA GLY A 147 -15.06 -13.65 -6.09
C GLY A 147 -15.75 -14.99 -6.33
N ALA A 148 -15.95 -15.34 -7.59
CA ALA A 148 -16.61 -16.60 -7.97
C ALA A 148 -16.04 -17.16 -9.28
N LEU A 149 -15.89 -18.49 -9.34
CA LEU A 149 -15.45 -19.22 -10.55
C LEU A 149 -16.35 -20.45 -10.75
N SER A 150 -16.59 -20.84 -12.00
CA SER A 150 -17.52 -21.93 -12.35
C SER A 150 -16.99 -22.76 -13.52
N SER A 151 -16.93 -24.09 -13.35
CA SER A 151 -16.33 -25.01 -14.33
C SER A 151 -17.18 -25.31 -15.57
N GLY A 152 -18.46 -24.91 -15.57
CA GLY A 152 -19.37 -25.21 -16.69
C GLY A 152 -19.57 -26.71 -16.85
N ALA A 153 -19.55 -27.22 -18.08
CA ALA A 153 -19.82 -28.64 -18.37
C ALA A 153 -18.59 -29.57 -18.34
N ALA A 154 -17.38 -29.06 -18.05
CA ALA A 154 -16.14 -29.84 -18.06
C ALA A 154 -15.36 -29.73 -16.75
N VAL A 155 -14.34 -30.57 -16.61
CA VAL A 155 -13.29 -30.38 -15.61
C VAL A 155 -12.57 -29.06 -15.93
N ALA A 156 -12.24 -28.29 -14.89
CA ALA A 156 -11.55 -27.03 -15.02
C ALA A 156 -10.40 -26.94 -14.01
N THR A 157 -9.28 -26.33 -14.40
CA THR A 157 -8.13 -26.06 -13.52
C THR A 157 -8.05 -24.57 -13.25
N GLY A 158 -7.65 -24.18 -12.05
CA GLY A 158 -7.64 -22.77 -11.67
C GLY A 158 -6.55 -22.41 -10.68
N THR A 159 -6.32 -21.11 -10.58
CA THR A 159 -5.41 -20.48 -9.62
C THR A 159 -6.16 -19.35 -8.94
N LEU A 160 -6.21 -19.37 -7.62
CA LEU A 160 -6.50 -18.20 -6.79
C LEU A 160 -5.17 -17.52 -6.49
N TYR A 161 -5.13 -16.19 -6.54
CA TYR A 161 -4.02 -15.36 -6.12
C TYR A 161 -4.53 -14.33 -5.12
N ALA A 162 -3.84 -14.19 -4.00
CA ALA A 162 -4.08 -13.15 -3.03
C ALA A 162 -2.76 -12.48 -2.66
N SER A 163 -2.79 -11.18 -2.38
CA SER A 163 -1.62 -10.43 -1.91
C SER A 163 -2.01 -9.30 -0.98
N THR A 164 -1.13 -8.98 -0.04
CA THR A 164 -1.18 -7.73 0.73
C THR A 164 0.17 -7.04 0.67
N MET A 165 0.14 -5.71 0.62
CA MET A 165 1.33 -4.88 0.60
C MET A 165 1.07 -3.58 1.34
N ILE A 166 2.14 -3.06 1.95
CA ILE A 166 2.22 -1.73 2.53
C ILE A 166 3.45 -1.02 1.95
N SER A 167 3.30 0.27 1.67
CA SER A 167 4.32 1.16 1.12
C SER A 167 4.35 2.44 1.93
N LEU A 168 5.53 2.80 2.45
CA LEU A 168 5.77 4.05 3.15
C LEU A 168 6.89 4.80 2.42
N ALA A 169 6.61 6.02 1.98
CA ALA A 169 7.59 6.90 1.36
C ALA A 169 7.63 8.27 2.04
N HIS A 170 8.84 8.74 2.31
CA HIS A 170 9.11 10.10 2.75
C HIS A 170 10.28 10.64 1.93
N ASP A 171 10.09 11.78 1.29
CA ASP A 171 11.14 12.54 0.63
C ASP A 171 11.40 13.77 1.51
N GLY A 172 12.43 13.71 2.36
CA GLY A 172 12.82 14.77 3.28
C GLY A 172 13.36 16.02 2.59
N ALA A 173 13.07 16.20 1.30
CA ALA A 173 13.02 17.47 0.63
C ALA A 173 12.23 18.48 1.50
N THR A 174 12.96 19.39 2.14
CA THR A 174 12.36 20.60 2.72
C THR A 174 11.44 21.20 1.67
N PRO A 175 10.16 21.48 1.97
CA PRO A 175 9.21 21.98 0.97
C PRO A 175 9.85 23.16 0.28
N THR A 176 10.13 23.00 -1.02
CA THR A 176 10.98 23.94 -1.76
C THR A 176 10.35 25.32 -1.62
N SER A 177 11.02 26.21 -0.88
CA SER A 177 10.47 27.52 -0.49
C SER A 177 9.71 28.11 -1.67
N PRO A 178 8.40 28.39 -1.55
CA PRO A 178 7.56 28.72 -2.70
C PRO A 178 8.27 29.72 -3.60
N VAL A 179 8.60 29.29 -4.82
CA VAL A 179 9.31 30.15 -5.78
C VAL A 179 8.45 31.40 -5.93
N PRO A 180 8.94 32.60 -5.54
CA PRO A 180 8.06 33.75 -5.41
C PRO A 180 7.35 34.01 -6.73
N GLU A 181 6.02 34.06 -6.69
CA GLU A 181 5.23 34.22 -7.90
C GLU A 181 5.67 35.49 -8.66
N PRO A 182 5.59 35.52 -10.01
CA PRO A 182 5.93 36.72 -10.77
C PRO A 182 5.22 38.00 -10.29
N ALA A 183 4.03 37.84 -9.71
CA ALA A 183 3.26 38.91 -9.07
C ALA A 183 3.97 39.53 -7.85
N THR A 184 4.72 38.75 -7.05
CA THR A 184 5.47 39.26 -5.89
C THR A 184 6.59 40.20 -6.33
N TYR A 185 7.33 39.84 -7.39
CA TYR A 185 8.31 40.72 -8.01
C TYR A 185 7.66 41.95 -8.66
N GLY A 186 6.48 41.78 -9.28
CA GLY A 186 5.67 42.87 -9.80
C GLY A 186 5.27 43.89 -8.74
N MET A 187 4.80 43.44 -7.56
CA MET A 187 4.45 44.32 -6.44
C MET A 187 5.68 45.00 -5.83
N LEU A 188 6.82 44.33 -5.72
CA LEU A 188 8.07 44.94 -5.29
C LEU A 188 8.52 46.06 -6.25
N ALA A 189 8.48 45.80 -7.56
CA ALA A 189 8.83 46.78 -8.60
C ALA A 189 7.87 47.98 -8.59
N ALA A 190 6.56 47.73 -8.44
CA ALA A 190 5.56 48.79 -8.31
C ALA A 190 5.79 49.65 -7.06
N GLY A 191 6.08 49.03 -5.91
CA GLY A 191 6.41 49.75 -4.67
C GLY A 191 7.65 50.64 -4.80
N LEU A 192 8.72 50.13 -5.44
CA LEU A 192 9.93 50.91 -5.72
C LEU A 192 9.66 52.09 -6.66
N LEU A 193 8.81 51.92 -7.68
CA LEU A 193 8.39 53.02 -8.58
C LEU A 193 7.62 54.11 -7.83
N VAL A 194 6.69 53.75 -6.95
CA VAL A 194 5.93 54.72 -6.12
C VAL A 194 6.85 55.50 -5.19
N ILE A 195 7.77 54.83 -4.49
CA ILE A 195 8.75 55.48 -3.61
C ILE A 195 9.69 56.41 -4.40
N GLY A 196 10.16 55.98 -5.57
CA GLY A 196 10.99 56.79 -6.47
C GLY A 196 10.27 58.05 -6.97
N ALA A 197 9.01 57.92 -7.37
CA ALA A 197 8.18 59.04 -7.81
C ALA A 197 7.92 60.04 -6.67
N ALA A 198 7.57 59.56 -5.48
CA ALA A 198 7.37 60.40 -4.30
C ALA A 198 8.64 61.19 -3.94
N ARG A 199 9.81 60.53 -3.91
CA ARG A 199 11.10 61.16 -3.61
C ARG A 199 11.51 62.19 -4.67
N ARG A 200 11.14 62.01 -5.93
CA ARG A 200 11.38 62.98 -7.01
C ARG A 200 10.50 64.23 -6.87
N LYS A 201 9.26 64.09 -6.40
CA LYS A 201 8.35 65.23 -6.13
C LYS A 201 8.84 66.06 -4.94
N ALA A 202 9.27 65.40 -3.87
CA ALA A 202 9.80 66.06 -2.66
C ALA A 202 11.14 66.81 -2.84
N ARG A 203 11.81 66.67 -3.99
CA ARG A 203 13.03 67.43 -4.36
C ARG A 203 12.76 68.62 -5.30
N LYS A 204 11.50 68.84 -5.67
CA LYS A 204 11.05 69.93 -6.57
C LYS A 204 10.13 70.95 -5.88
N ALA A 205 9.75 70.67 -4.64
CA ALA A 205 9.22 71.64 -3.70
C ALA A 205 10.37 72.10 -2.80
#